data_AF-A0A922SA28-F1
#
_entry.id   AF-A0A922SA28-F1
#
_cell.length_a   1.000
_cell.length_b   1.000
_cell.length_c   1.000
_cell.angle_alpha   90.00
_cell.angle_beta   90.00
_cell.angle_gamma   90.00
#
_symmetry.space_group_name_H-M   'P 1'
#
loop_
_entity.id
_entity.type
_entity.pdbx_description
1 polymer ?
#
loop_
_entity_poly.entity_id
_entity_poly.type
_entity_poly.pdbx_seq_one_letter_code
_entity_poly.pdbx_strand_id
1 'polypeptide(L)'
;MFIVLDKSVNEDETGSVGVALVCCYKYLYDSDTDQCVPTCNKCINGTCIDADTCVCETPLTLVDGTCTAPTCTNCDHGECTAPDVCKCHPGYIRSEGTCKKFCDKACIGGQCVGYNKCKCHDGFMLDPKDPFKCIPCDANHELKCSVKCHHGYCLPPTDCTCVPRKKSSIFQL
;
A
#
# COMPACT_ATOMS: atom_id res chain seq x y z
N MET A 1 0.72 -20.83 -27.86
CA MET A 1 1.34 -21.70 -28.88
C MET A 1 0.80 -21.27 -30.25
N PHE A 2 1.42 -20.25 -30.84
CA PHE A 2 1.02 -19.73 -32.16
C PHE A 2 2.16 -20.02 -33.14
N ILE A 3 2.16 -21.25 -33.64
CA ILE A 3 3.04 -21.71 -34.70
C ILE A 3 2.27 -21.48 -36.00
N VAL A 4 2.84 -20.74 -36.95
CA VAL A 4 2.34 -20.83 -38.33
C VAL A 4 3.02 -22.06 -38.93
N LEU A 5 2.21 -23.02 -39.38
CA LEU A 5 2.69 -24.04 -40.30
C LEU A 5 2.89 -23.34 -41.64
N ASP A 6 4.05 -22.73 -41.85
CA ASP A 6 4.43 -22.40 -43.21
C ASP A 6 4.71 -23.74 -43.91
N LYS A 7 3.86 -24.10 -44.88
CA LYS A 7 4.12 -25.22 -45.78
C LYS A 7 5.21 -24.82 -46.77
N SER A 8 6.39 -24.48 -46.26
CA SER A 8 7.59 -24.40 -47.07
C SER A 8 8.09 -25.84 -47.20
N VAL A 9 7.64 -26.52 -48.26
CA VAL A 9 8.16 -27.84 -48.64
C VAL A 9 9.63 -27.64 -48.99
N ASN A 10 10.54 -27.96 -48.05
CA ASN A 10 11.94 -28.16 -48.39
C ASN A 10 12.07 -29.65 -48.73
N GLU A 11 12.28 -29.95 -50.01
CA GLU A 11 12.70 -31.28 -50.45
C GLU A 11 14.11 -31.53 -49.88
N ASP A 12 14.23 -32.43 -48.92
CA ASP A 12 15.52 -33.02 -48.57
C ASP A 12 15.89 -34.06 -49.65
N GLU A 13 17.18 -34.27 -49.93
CA GLU A 13 17.69 -35.15 -51.01
C GLU A 13 17.29 -36.64 -50.85
N THR A 14 16.57 -36.96 -49.77
CA THR A 14 16.05 -38.29 -49.43
C THR A 14 14.54 -38.45 -49.70
N GLY A 15 13.86 -37.44 -50.23
CA GLY A 15 12.42 -37.51 -50.56
C GLY A 15 11.49 -37.44 -49.33
N SER A 16 11.98 -36.95 -48.19
CA SER A 16 11.18 -36.73 -47.00
C SER A 16 10.59 -35.31 -47.01
N VAL A 17 9.26 -35.19 -46.95
CA VAL A 17 8.56 -33.90 -46.86
C VAL A 17 8.67 -33.36 -45.43
N GLY A 18 9.67 -32.51 -45.19
CA GLY A 18 9.83 -31.81 -43.92
C GLY A 18 8.85 -30.63 -43.82
N VAL A 19 8.12 -30.52 -42.70
CA VAL A 19 7.35 -29.31 -42.35
C VAL A 19 8.25 -28.43 -41.49
N ALA A 20 8.66 -27.27 -41.99
CA ALA A 20 9.40 -26.30 -41.19
C ALA A 20 8.43 -25.52 -40.28
N LEU A 21 8.63 -25.57 -38.97
CA LEU A 21 7.94 -24.66 -38.06
C LEU A 21 8.60 -23.28 -38.15
N VAL A 22 7.81 -22.25 -38.46
CA VAL A 22 8.28 -20.86 -38.52
C VAL A 22 7.47 -20.02 -37.54
N CYS A 23 8.16 -19.17 -36.78
CA CYS A 23 7.50 -18.23 -35.88
C CYS A 23 6.86 -17.08 -36.65
N CYS A 24 5.75 -16.55 -36.11
CA CYS A 24 5.11 -15.34 -36.62
C CYS A 24 6.09 -14.15 -36.67
N TYR A 25 5.75 -13.15 -37.47
CA TYR A 25 6.47 -11.86 -37.44
C TYR A 25 6.50 -11.29 -36.01
N LYS A 26 7.69 -10.85 -35.55
CA LYS A 26 7.99 -10.41 -34.17
C LYS A 26 7.95 -11.49 -33.10
N TYR A 27 8.07 -12.75 -33.48
CA TYR A 27 8.29 -13.86 -32.55
C TYR A 27 9.61 -14.55 -32.91
N LEU A 28 10.41 -14.86 -31.88
CA LEU A 28 11.67 -15.58 -32.02
C LEU A 28 11.50 -16.99 -31.46
N TYR A 29 12.12 -17.96 -32.12
CA TYR A 29 12.14 -19.33 -31.63
C TYR A 29 13.12 -19.43 -30.46
N ASP A 30 12.62 -19.87 -29.31
CA ASP A 30 13.39 -20.18 -28.12
C ASP A 30 13.62 -21.69 -28.06
N SER A 31 14.88 -22.12 -28.17
CA SER A 31 15.28 -23.53 -28.16
C SER A 31 15.19 -24.19 -26.79
N ASP A 32 15.24 -23.40 -25.71
CA ASP A 32 15.19 -23.92 -24.34
C ASP A 32 13.75 -24.29 -23.96
N THR A 33 12.78 -23.52 -24.46
CA THR A 33 11.34 -23.73 -24.20
C THR A 33 10.60 -24.41 -25.37
N ASP A 34 11.26 -24.56 -26.53
CA ASP A 34 10.67 -25.04 -27.79
C ASP A 34 9.42 -24.23 -28.20
N GLN A 35 9.48 -22.91 -27.99
CA GLN A 35 8.35 -22.01 -28.23
C GLN A 35 8.75 -20.77 -29.00
N CYS A 36 7.81 -20.26 -29.79
CA CYS A 36 7.90 -18.92 -30.36
C CYS A 36 7.56 -17.90 -29.26
N VAL A 37 8.57 -17.18 -28.78
CA VAL A 37 8.43 -16.13 -27.77
C VAL A 37 8.30 -14.76 -28.44
N PRO A 38 7.46 -13.86 -27.91
CA PRO A 38 7.27 -12.53 -28.49
C PRO A 38 8.53 -11.68 -28.34
N THR A 39 8.77 -10.82 -29.33
CA THR A 39 9.85 -9.83 -29.32
C THR A 39 9.28 -8.45 -29.05
N CYS A 40 9.90 -7.74 -28.10
CA CYS A 40 9.55 -6.36 -27.76
C CYS A 40 10.75 -5.43 -28.00
N ASN A 41 10.52 -4.28 -28.64
CA ASN A 41 11.58 -3.29 -28.87
C ASN A 41 12.15 -2.68 -27.58
N LYS A 42 11.29 -2.37 -26.60
CA LYS A 42 11.67 -1.87 -25.26
C LYS A 42 10.67 -2.41 -24.22
N CYS A 43 11.14 -3.27 -23.33
CA CYS A 43 10.34 -3.81 -22.22
C CYS A 43 11.26 -4.10 -21.02
N ILE A 44 11.76 -3.04 -20.40
CA ILE A 44 12.67 -3.14 -19.25
C ILE A 44 11.85 -3.33 -17.98
N ASN A 45 12.19 -4.33 -17.16
CA ASN A 45 11.47 -4.72 -15.94
C ASN A 45 9.99 -5.09 -16.14
N GLY A 46 9.61 -5.43 -17.37
CA GLY A 46 8.28 -5.92 -17.73
C GLY A 46 8.34 -7.29 -18.38
N THR A 47 7.17 -7.84 -18.66
CA THR A 47 7.01 -9.09 -19.40
C THR A 47 6.46 -8.79 -20.78
N CYS A 48 7.16 -9.24 -21.82
CA CYS A 48 6.67 -9.20 -23.20
C CYS A 48 5.63 -10.32 -23.37
N ILE A 49 4.35 -9.96 -23.52
CA ILE A 49 3.25 -10.95 -23.60
C ILE A 49 2.75 -11.18 -25.04
N ASP A 50 3.05 -10.24 -25.94
CA ASP A 50 2.74 -10.29 -27.37
C ASP A 50 3.72 -9.37 -28.11
N ALA A 51 3.74 -9.42 -29.45
CA ALA A 51 4.56 -8.58 -30.31
C ALA A 51 4.42 -7.10 -29.93
N ASP A 52 5.53 -6.49 -29.48
CA ASP A 52 5.58 -5.11 -28.95
C ASP A 52 4.60 -4.79 -27.81
N THR A 53 4.04 -5.80 -27.14
CA THR A 53 3.13 -5.63 -26.02
C THR A 53 3.83 -6.00 -24.73
N CYS A 54 4.23 -4.98 -23.98
CA CYS A 54 4.88 -5.11 -22.68
C CYS A 54 3.85 -4.90 -21.57
N VAL A 55 3.81 -5.80 -20.59
CA VAL A 55 3.02 -5.67 -19.37
C VAL A 55 3.94 -5.52 -18.17
N CYS A 56 3.62 -4.56 -17.32
CA CYS A 56 4.33 -4.35 -16.07
C CYS A 56 3.62 -5.09 -14.93
N GLU A 57 4.41 -5.66 -14.02
CA GLU A 57 3.87 -6.18 -12.77
C GLU A 57 3.37 -5.02 -11.90
N THR A 58 2.15 -5.13 -11.38
CA THR A 58 1.59 -4.10 -10.48
C THR A 58 2.45 -3.97 -9.23
N PRO A 59 2.82 -2.75 -8.79
CA PRO A 59 2.22 -1.46 -9.12
C PRO A 59 2.95 -0.66 -10.21
N LEU A 60 3.90 -1.25 -10.94
CA LEU A 60 4.69 -0.53 -11.93
C LEU A 60 3.83 -0.08 -13.11
N THR A 61 4.27 0.99 -13.76
CA THR A 61 3.63 1.56 -14.95
C THR A 61 4.62 1.70 -16.09
N LEU A 62 4.14 1.48 -17.31
CA LEU A 62 4.95 1.49 -18.52
C LEU A 62 5.20 2.94 -18.97
N VAL A 63 6.45 3.38 -18.92
CA VAL A 63 6.90 4.71 -19.34
C VAL A 63 8.06 4.53 -20.32
N ASP A 64 7.88 4.93 -21.59
CA ASP A 64 8.85 4.76 -22.69
C ASP A 64 9.48 3.35 -22.76
N GLY A 65 8.65 2.30 -22.65
CA GLY A 65 9.11 0.91 -22.71
C GLY A 65 9.85 0.42 -21.45
N THR A 66 9.78 1.17 -20.35
CA THR A 66 10.35 0.79 -19.06
C THR A 66 9.25 0.73 -18.01
N CYS A 67 9.15 -0.38 -17.29
CA CYS A 67 8.28 -0.51 -16.13
C CYS A 67 8.92 0.21 -14.94
N THR A 68 8.30 1.30 -14.52
CA THR A 68 8.80 2.18 -13.45
C THR A 68 7.76 2.34 -12.35
N ALA A 69 8.23 2.64 -11.14
CA ALA A 69 7.33 2.95 -10.04
C ALA A 69 6.51 4.20 -10.37
N PRO A 70 5.18 4.19 -10.16
CA PRO A 70 4.33 5.33 -10.43
C PRO A 70 4.70 6.51 -9.53
N THR A 71 4.55 7.72 -10.07
CA THR A 71 4.77 8.96 -9.32
C THR A 71 3.42 9.52 -8.85
N CYS A 72 3.33 9.95 -7.59
CA CYS A 72 2.19 10.70 -7.08
C CYS A 72 2.62 11.94 -6.30
N THR A 73 1.74 12.94 -6.31
CA THR A 73 1.86 14.12 -5.44
C THR A 73 1.06 13.93 -4.15
N ASN A 74 1.64 14.28 -2.99
CA ASN A 74 0.98 14.28 -1.68
C ASN A 74 0.35 12.91 -1.30
N CYS A 75 1.11 11.82 -1.38
CA CYS A 75 0.67 10.46 -1.05
C CYS A 75 1.32 9.93 0.26
N ASP A 76 1.57 10.81 1.22
CA ASP A 76 2.06 10.40 2.55
C ASP A 76 1.02 9.50 3.23
N HIS A 77 1.46 8.37 3.82
CA HIS A 77 0.56 7.35 4.40
C HIS A 77 -0.35 6.67 3.35
N GLY A 78 0.13 6.53 2.12
CA GLY A 78 -0.48 5.73 1.07
C GLY A 78 0.56 5.12 0.13
N GLU A 79 0.06 4.31 -0.81
CA GLU A 79 0.84 3.70 -1.89
C GLU A 79 0.36 4.24 -3.23
N CYS A 80 1.30 4.57 -4.11
CA CYS A 80 1.02 4.92 -5.49
C CYS A 80 0.67 3.68 -6.29
N THR A 81 -0.57 3.59 -6.77
CA THR A 81 -1.03 2.46 -7.60
C THR A 81 -1.05 2.78 -9.09
N ALA A 82 -1.05 4.07 -9.44
CA ALA A 82 -0.91 4.60 -10.79
C ALA A 82 -0.46 6.07 -10.70
N PRO A 83 -0.06 6.72 -11.80
CA PRO A 83 0.26 8.15 -11.82
C PRO A 83 -0.86 8.98 -11.17
N ASP A 84 -0.51 9.75 -10.15
CA ASP A 84 -1.43 10.56 -9.33
C ASP A 84 -2.59 9.81 -8.64
N VAL A 85 -2.59 8.47 -8.68
CA VAL A 85 -3.55 7.63 -7.96
C VAL A 85 -2.92 7.08 -6.69
N CYS A 86 -3.29 7.69 -5.57
CA CYS A 86 -2.83 7.31 -4.24
C CYS A 86 -3.87 6.46 -3.50
N LYS A 87 -3.49 5.22 -3.16
CA LYS A 87 -4.26 4.34 -2.29
C LYS A 87 -3.81 4.54 -0.84
N CYS A 88 -4.65 5.16 -0.02
CA CYS A 88 -4.32 5.40 1.39
C CYS A 88 -4.19 4.09 2.19
N HIS A 89 -3.27 4.07 3.16
CA HIS A 89 -3.13 2.96 4.09
C HIS A 89 -4.41 2.78 4.93
N PRO A 90 -4.64 1.58 5.52
CA PRO A 90 -5.79 1.37 6.39
C PRO A 90 -5.85 2.41 7.52
N GLY A 91 -7.07 2.88 7.83
CA GLY A 91 -7.30 3.95 8.81
C GLY A 91 -7.10 5.38 8.28
N TYR A 92 -6.74 5.54 7.01
CA TYR A 92 -6.64 6.82 6.30
C TYR A 92 -7.62 6.88 5.12
N ILE A 93 -8.09 8.08 4.78
CA ILE A 93 -8.89 8.35 3.58
C ILE A 93 -8.27 9.48 2.78
N ARG A 94 -8.53 9.49 1.47
CA ARG A 94 -8.14 10.59 0.60
C ARG A 94 -9.02 11.80 0.89
N SER A 95 -8.42 12.89 1.37
CA SER A 95 -9.10 14.15 1.70
C SER A 95 -8.18 15.31 1.37
N GLU A 96 -8.68 16.30 0.62
CA GLU A 96 -7.93 17.49 0.17
C GLU A 96 -6.59 17.14 -0.53
N GLY A 97 -6.59 16.07 -1.32
CA GLY A 97 -5.38 15.67 -2.04
C GLY A 97 -4.26 15.13 -1.14
N THR A 98 -4.55 14.70 0.10
CA THR A 98 -3.63 13.92 0.94
C THR A 98 -4.36 12.77 1.64
N CYS A 99 -3.63 11.79 2.18
CA CYS A 99 -4.22 10.75 3.02
C CYS A 99 -4.30 11.24 4.47
N LYS A 100 -5.53 11.43 4.98
CA LYS A 100 -5.79 11.87 6.35
C LYS A 100 -6.42 10.75 7.17
N LYS A 101 -6.13 10.72 8.47
CA LYS A 101 -6.76 9.80 9.41
C LYS A 101 -8.28 9.89 9.34
N PHE A 102 -8.94 8.75 9.40
CA PHE A 102 -10.40 8.65 9.26
C PHE A 102 -11.06 7.96 10.45
N CYS A 103 -12.22 8.50 10.84
CA CYS A 103 -13.14 7.95 11.81
C CYS A 103 -14.57 8.17 11.29
N ASP A 104 -15.41 7.14 11.36
CA ASP A 104 -16.82 7.16 10.91
C ASP A 104 -17.65 8.22 11.64
N LYS A 105 -17.28 8.50 12.90
CA LYS A 105 -17.83 9.59 13.71
C LYS A 105 -16.71 10.51 14.16
N ALA A 106 -17.04 11.78 14.33
CA ALA A 106 -16.12 12.76 14.87
C ALA A 106 -15.78 12.44 16.33
N CYS A 107 -14.50 12.57 16.68
CA CYS A 107 -14.04 12.45 18.06
C CYS A 107 -14.39 13.72 18.85
N ILE A 108 -15.39 13.67 19.71
CA ILE A 108 -15.79 14.81 20.55
C ILE A 108 -14.82 14.91 21.73
N GLY A 109 -14.12 16.04 21.88
CA GLY A 109 -13.13 16.22 22.96
C GLY A 109 -11.80 15.49 22.73
N GLY A 110 -11.53 15.08 21.49
CA GLY A 110 -10.29 14.42 21.11
C GLY A 110 -10.00 14.56 19.62
N GLN A 111 -8.97 13.86 19.18
CA GLN A 111 -8.58 13.79 17.77
C GLN A 111 -8.68 12.36 17.24
N CYS A 112 -9.14 12.22 16.00
CA CYS A 112 -9.14 10.94 15.32
C CYS A 112 -7.69 10.49 15.04
N VAL A 113 -7.35 9.27 15.44
CA VAL A 113 -6.04 8.68 15.16
C VAL A 113 -6.07 7.64 14.03
N GLY A 114 -7.23 7.48 13.37
CA GLY A 114 -7.49 6.48 12.36
C GLY A 114 -8.15 5.23 12.96
N TYR A 115 -8.60 4.31 12.11
CA TYR A 115 -9.20 3.03 12.51
C TYR A 115 -10.38 3.17 13.50
N ASN A 116 -11.19 4.23 13.39
CA ASN A 116 -12.26 4.51 14.33
C ASN A 116 -11.82 4.63 15.79
N LYS A 117 -10.56 5.07 16.03
CA LYS A 117 -10.02 5.31 17.37
C LYS A 117 -9.84 6.80 17.60
N CYS A 118 -10.28 7.25 18.77
CA CYS A 118 -10.08 8.60 19.25
C CYS A 118 -8.96 8.65 20.29
N LYS A 119 -8.05 9.61 20.13
CA LYS A 119 -7.13 10.02 21.19
C LYS A 119 -7.70 11.25 21.86
N CYS A 120 -8.07 11.14 23.13
CA CYS A 120 -8.57 12.25 23.90
C CYS A 120 -7.49 13.32 24.15
N HIS A 121 -7.93 14.57 24.27
CA HIS A 121 -7.05 15.65 24.69
C HIS A 121 -6.62 15.48 26.16
N ASP A 122 -5.58 16.21 26.56
CA ASP A 122 -5.08 16.15 27.93
C ASP A 122 -6.19 16.51 28.94
N GLY A 123 -6.33 15.70 29.98
CA GLY A 123 -7.41 15.85 30.98
C GLY A 123 -8.74 15.21 30.59
N PHE A 124 -8.82 14.50 29.47
CA PHE A 124 -10.00 13.74 29.03
C PHE A 124 -9.68 12.25 28.84
N MET A 125 -10.70 11.42 29.02
CA MET A 125 -10.64 9.97 28.78
C MET A 125 -11.81 9.52 27.89
N LEU A 126 -11.68 8.36 27.24
CA LEU A 126 -12.76 7.80 26.43
C LEU A 126 -14.00 7.48 27.29
N ASP A 127 -15.18 7.83 26.78
CA ASP A 127 -16.46 7.45 27.38
C ASP A 127 -16.63 5.92 27.27
N PRO A 128 -16.87 5.19 28.38
CA PRO A 128 -17.10 3.75 28.34
C PRO A 128 -18.30 3.31 27.49
N LYS A 129 -19.24 4.23 27.22
CA LYS A 129 -20.45 3.96 26.43
C LYS A 129 -20.33 4.42 24.98
N ASP A 130 -19.41 5.33 24.67
CA ASP A 130 -19.22 5.87 23.32
C ASP A 130 -17.72 6.06 23.00
N PRO A 131 -17.13 5.19 22.15
CA PRO A 131 -15.70 5.26 21.81
C PRO A 131 -15.32 6.51 20.99
N PHE A 132 -16.29 7.32 20.56
CA PHE A 132 -16.05 8.58 19.85
C PHE A 132 -16.20 9.82 20.73
N LYS A 133 -16.50 9.65 22.02
CA LYS A 133 -16.66 10.74 22.97
C LYS A 133 -15.58 10.68 24.04
N CYS A 134 -14.93 11.81 24.27
CA CYS A 134 -14.00 12.01 25.36
C CYS A 134 -14.70 12.82 26.46
N ILE A 135 -14.69 12.29 27.68
CA ILE A 135 -15.27 12.92 28.87
C ILE A 135 -14.15 13.44 29.79
N PRO A 136 -14.36 14.55 30.52
CA PRO A 136 -13.37 15.07 31.45
C PRO A 136 -13.00 14.03 32.51
N CYS A 137 -11.71 13.96 32.84
CA CYS A 137 -11.23 13.25 34.01
C CYS A 137 -11.50 14.10 35.26
N ASP A 138 -12.77 14.25 35.66
CA ASP A 138 -13.15 14.96 36.88
C ASP A 138 -13.57 14.02 38.01
N ALA A 139 -13.59 14.53 39.24
CA ALA A 139 -13.86 13.76 40.47
C ALA A 139 -15.28 13.16 40.54
N ASN A 140 -16.16 13.43 39.56
CA ASN A 140 -17.55 13.01 39.53
C ASN A 140 -17.86 11.92 38.50
N HIS A 141 -16.96 11.70 37.53
CA HIS A 141 -17.05 10.54 36.64
C HIS A 141 -16.15 9.43 37.18
N GLU A 142 -16.75 8.53 37.97
CA GLU A 142 -16.08 7.39 38.61
C GLU A 142 -15.30 6.53 37.61
N LEU A 143 -14.03 6.86 37.45
CA LEU A 143 -13.02 5.86 37.22
C LEU A 143 -12.53 5.42 38.60
N LYS A 144 -13.20 4.42 39.18
CA LYS A 144 -12.72 3.78 40.41
C LYS A 144 -11.43 3.04 40.10
N CYS A 145 -10.32 3.76 40.14
CA CYS A 145 -9.01 3.14 40.22
C CYS A 145 -8.91 2.44 41.56
N SER A 146 -8.68 1.13 41.53
CA SER A 146 -8.44 0.33 42.73
C SER A 146 -7.15 0.77 43.45
N VAL A 147 -6.29 1.52 42.77
CA VAL A 147 -4.99 2.00 43.26
C VAL A 147 -4.93 3.53 43.31
N LYS A 148 -4.38 4.08 44.40
CA LYS A 148 -4.05 5.51 44.51
C LYS A 148 -2.68 5.77 43.87
N CYS A 149 -2.62 6.44 42.71
CA CYS A 149 -1.34 6.82 42.10
C CYS A 149 -0.83 8.15 42.70
N HIS A 150 0.37 8.14 43.29
CA HIS A 150 1.00 9.36 43.83
C HIS A 150 1.67 10.22 42.75
N HIS A 151 2.27 9.58 41.73
CA HIS A 151 2.95 10.24 40.61
C HIS A 151 2.68 9.46 39.31
N GLY A 152 1.72 9.90 38.50
CA GLY A 152 1.31 9.24 37.25
C GLY A 152 -0.18 9.43 36.95
N TYR A 153 -0.67 8.79 35.89
CA TYR A 153 -2.12 8.64 35.68
C TYR A 153 -2.50 7.15 35.74
N CYS A 154 -3.72 6.89 36.16
CA CYS A 154 -4.22 5.54 36.31
C CYS A 154 -4.90 5.08 35.01
N LEU A 155 -4.55 3.87 34.56
CA LEU A 155 -5.29 3.12 33.53
C LEU A 155 -6.10 2.03 34.24
N PRO A 156 -7.44 2.07 34.17
CA PRO A 156 -8.27 1.05 34.77
C PRO A 156 -8.04 -0.32 34.10
N PRO A 157 -8.21 -1.43 34.84
CA PRO A 157 -8.67 -1.51 36.23
C PRO A 157 -7.57 -1.50 37.31
N THR A 158 -6.29 -1.57 36.96
CA THR A 158 -5.25 -1.88 37.96
C THR A 158 -3.89 -1.21 37.80
N ASP A 159 -3.58 -0.47 36.72
CA ASP A 159 -2.19 -0.08 36.47
C ASP A 159 -1.93 1.44 36.53
N CYS A 160 -0.91 1.84 37.28
CA CYS A 160 -0.42 3.23 37.34
C CYS A 160 0.75 3.37 36.36
N THR A 161 0.56 4.15 35.28
CA THR A 161 1.67 4.43 34.37
C THR A 161 2.42 5.68 34.84
N CYS A 162 3.71 5.52 35.15
CA CYS A 162 4.62 6.64 35.41
C CYS A 162 4.95 7.36 34.10
N VAL A 163 4.69 8.66 34.04
CA VAL A 163 5.18 9.50 32.94
C VAL A 163 6.59 10.00 33.30
N PRO A 164 7.62 9.76 32.49
CA PRO A 164 8.88 10.47 32.63
C PRO A 164 8.59 11.96 32.40
N ARG A 165 8.72 12.80 33.44
CA ARG A 165 8.72 14.25 33.24
C ARG A 165 9.87 14.57 32.29
N LYS A 166 9.59 15.02 31.06
CA LYS A 166 10.59 15.82 30.34
C LYS A 166 10.90 17.00 31.27
N LYS A 167 12.16 17.12 31.73
CA LYS A 167 12.62 18.28 32.48
C LYS A 167 12.23 19.52 31.68
N SER A 168 11.24 20.27 32.16
CA SER A 168 10.97 21.59 31.63
C SER A 168 12.08 22.49 32.13
N SER A 169 12.90 22.99 31.22
CA SER A 169 13.96 23.96 31.47
C SER A 169 13.36 25.33 31.78
N ILE A 170 12.61 25.45 32.87
CA ILE A 170 12.19 26.75 33.42
C ILE A 170 12.15 26.58 34.93
N PHE A 171 13.29 26.78 35.57
CA PHE A 171 13.50 27.32 36.92
C PHE A 171 15.01 27.18 37.20
N GLN A 172 15.79 28.13 36.67
CA GLN A 172 17.05 28.51 37.28
C GLN A 172 16.72 29.67 38.21
N LEU A 173 16.89 29.44 39.50
CA LEU A 173 17.23 30.42 40.52
C LEU A 173 18.34 29.80 41.36
#